data_AF-A0A5C1A7D4-F1
#
_entry.id   AF-A0A5C1A7D4-F1
#
_cell.length_a   1.000
_cell.length_b   1.000
_cell.length_c   1.000
_cell.angle_alpha   90.00
_cell.angle_beta   90.00
_cell.angle_gamma   90.00
#
_symmetry.space_group_name_H-M   'P 1'
#
loop_
_entity.id
_entity.type
_entity.pdbx_description
1 polymer ?
#
loop_
_entity_poly.entity_id
_entity_poly.type
_entity_poly.pdbx_seq_one_letter_code
_entity_poly.pdbx_strand_id
1 'polypeptide(L)'
;MSRRNEPYALITWPVVEVMARLRLPGSAWQVLFLLATTSCRYGGRDVRLSLQEIATKTGLPSRTVKAAVADLLARGLISRPTRCRRIAVSLVPRPAACVVPAED
;
A
#
# COMPACT_ATOMS: atom_id res chain seq x y z
N MET A 1 -7.91 -1.45 31.98
CA MET A 1 -8.94 -1.83 30.97
C MET A 1 -8.92 -0.80 29.84
N SER A 2 -8.97 -1.30 28.60
CA SER A 2 -9.08 -0.60 27.31
C SER A 2 -7.97 0.38 26.92
N ARG A 3 -6.89 -0.15 26.33
CA ARG A 3 -6.08 0.60 25.35
C ARG A 3 -7.03 1.01 24.22
N ARG A 4 -7.12 2.30 23.93
CA ARG A 4 -7.91 2.87 22.84
C ARG A 4 -7.61 2.10 21.56
N ASN A 5 -8.66 1.58 20.91
CA ASN A 5 -8.61 1.08 19.55
C ASN A 5 -8.17 2.24 18.65
N GLU A 6 -6.87 2.35 18.37
CA GLU A 6 -6.41 3.10 17.20
C GLU A 6 -7.18 2.56 16.00
N PRO A 7 -7.83 3.40 15.19
CA PRO A 7 -8.59 2.93 14.06
C PRO A 7 -7.57 2.36 13.06
N TYR A 8 -7.48 1.03 12.99
CA TYR A 8 -6.94 0.39 11.80
C TYR A 8 -7.68 1.04 10.63
N ALA A 9 -6.96 1.67 9.70
CA ALA A 9 -7.60 2.27 8.54
C ALA A 9 -8.17 1.11 7.72
N LEU A 10 -9.47 0.83 7.90
CA LEU A 10 -10.16 -0.21 7.17
C LEU A 10 -10.12 0.16 5.69
N ILE A 11 -10.01 -0.85 4.81
CA ILE A 11 -10.19 -0.63 3.37
C ILE A 11 -11.63 -0.11 3.21
N THR A 12 -11.77 1.18 2.91
CA THR A 12 -13.09 1.79 2.74
C THR A 12 -13.76 1.23 1.49
N TRP A 13 -15.09 1.14 1.49
CA TRP A 13 -15.84 0.57 0.37
C TRP A 13 -15.51 1.16 -1.02
N PRO A 14 -15.30 2.49 -1.17
CA PRO A 14 -14.88 3.06 -2.45
C PRO A 14 -13.55 2.48 -2.98
N VAL A 15 -12.62 2.14 -2.09
CA VAL A 15 -11.34 1.49 -2.46
C VAL A 15 -11.59 0.08 -2.96
N VAL A 16 -12.50 -0.67 -2.32
CA VAL A 16 -12.91 -2.00 -2.77
C VAL A 16 -13.54 -1.94 -4.16
N GLU A 17 -14.41 -0.97 -4.42
CA GLU A 17 -15.06 -0.79 -5.72
C GLU A 17 -14.06 -0.46 -6.84
N VAL A 18 -13.09 0.43 -6.56
CA VAL A 18 -12.03 0.73 -7.52
C VAL A 18 -11.18 -0.50 -7.76
N MET A 19 -10.74 -1.18 -6.69
CA MET A 19 -9.97 -2.43 -6.81
C MET A 19 -10.72 -3.45 -7.66
N ALA A 20 -12.00 -3.72 -7.37
CA ALA A 20 -12.80 -4.73 -8.08
C ALA A 20 -12.92 -4.47 -9.59
N ARG A 21 -12.77 -3.22 -10.05
CA ARG A 21 -12.81 -2.84 -11.47
C ARG A 21 -11.45 -2.94 -12.16
N LEU A 22 -10.35 -3.09 -11.41
CA LEU A 22 -9.01 -3.19 -11.98
C LEU A 22 -8.80 -4.53 -12.67
N ARG A 23 -8.42 -4.48 -13.95
CA ARG A 23 -7.93 -5.64 -14.69
C ARG A 23 -6.40 -5.74 -14.56
N LEU A 24 -5.96 -6.51 -13.58
CA LEU A 24 -4.56 -6.80 -13.31
C LEU A 24 -4.27 -8.30 -13.46
N PRO A 25 -3.05 -8.68 -13.87
CA PRO A 25 -2.61 -10.07 -13.79
C PRO A 25 -2.56 -10.53 -12.32
N GLY A 26 -2.74 -11.84 -12.07
CA GLY A 26 -2.84 -12.40 -10.72
C GLY A 26 -1.67 -12.04 -9.79
N SER A 27 -0.46 -11.96 -10.33
CA SER A 27 0.73 -11.54 -9.57
C SER A 27 0.69 -10.07 -9.15
N ALA A 28 0.24 -9.16 -10.02
CA ALA A 28 0.05 -7.75 -9.69
C ALA A 28 -1.08 -7.55 -8.68
N TRP A 29 -2.14 -8.35 -8.78
CA TRP A 29 -3.22 -8.39 -7.80
C TRP A 29 -2.73 -8.76 -6.40
N GLN A 30 -1.93 -9.83 -6.28
CA GLN A 30 -1.37 -10.26 -4.98
C GLN A 30 -0.46 -9.19 -4.37
N VAL A 31 0.40 -8.57 -5.19
CA VAL A 31 1.28 -7.49 -4.72
C VAL A 31 0.47 -6.27 -4.28
N LEU A 32 -0.52 -5.84 -5.07
CA LEU A 32 -1.38 -4.71 -4.73
C LEU A 32 -2.17 -4.96 -3.45
N PHE A 33 -2.75 -6.16 -3.31
CA PHE A 33 -3.51 -6.55 -2.13
C PHE A 33 -2.63 -6.53 -0.86
N LEU A 34 -1.42 -7.09 -0.93
CA LEU A 34 -0.47 -7.05 0.18
C LEU A 34 -0.13 -5.61 0.56
N LEU A 35 0.17 -4.75 -0.42
CA LEU A 35 0.52 -3.35 -0.16
C LEU A 35 -0.66 -2.56 0.43
N ALA A 36 -1.86 -2.71 -0.13
CA ALA A 36 -3.07 -2.03 0.36
C ALA A 36 -3.41 -2.44 1.79
N THR A 37 -3.46 -3.75 2.07
CA THR A 37 -3.72 -4.27 3.42
C THR A 37 -2.65 -3.87 4.43
N THR A 38 -1.38 -3.86 4.01
CA THR A 38 -0.27 -3.38 4.86
C THR A 38 -0.42 -1.88 5.14
N SER A 39 -0.72 -1.06 4.14
CA SER A 39 -0.93 0.39 4.33
C SER A 39 -2.09 0.65 5.29
N CYS A 40 -3.22 -0.03 5.09
CA CYS A 40 -4.41 0.00 5.96
C CYS A 40 -4.09 -0.38 7.41
N ARG A 41 -3.31 -1.46 7.62
CA ARG A 41 -2.85 -1.88 8.95
C ARG A 41 -2.08 -0.77 9.67
N TYR A 42 -1.35 0.07 8.95
CA TYR A 42 -0.59 1.20 9.49
C TYR A 42 -1.29 2.55 9.32
N GLY A 43 -2.62 2.57 9.19
CA GLY A 43 -3.40 3.80 9.17
C GLY A 43 -3.32 4.58 7.86
N GLY A 44 -3.13 3.91 6.71
CA GLY A 44 -3.00 4.54 5.39
C GLY A 44 -1.64 5.17 5.12
N ARG A 45 -0.61 4.79 5.89
CA ARG A 45 0.76 5.28 5.73
C ARG A 45 1.50 4.54 4.61
N ASP A 46 2.60 5.14 4.16
CA ASP A 46 3.52 4.53 3.18
C ASP A 46 4.03 3.17 3.70
N VAL A 47 3.98 2.17 2.82
CA VAL A 47 4.43 0.81 3.11
C VAL A 47 5.95 0.77 3.04
N ARG A 48 6.59 0.32 4.13
CA ARG A 48 8.03 0.08 4.21
C ARG A 48 8.33 -1.39 3.97
N LEU A 49 8.13 -1.85 2.75
CA LEU A 49 8.49 -3.21 2.32
C LEU A 49 9.46 -3.15 1.14
N SER A 50 10.54 -3.90 1.25
CA SER A 50 11.46 -4.20 0.17
C SER A 50 10.84 -5.21 -0.82
N LEU A 51 11.40 -5.29 -2.03
CA LEU A 51 10.96 -6.28 -3.02
C LEU A 51 11.12 -7.72 -2.51
N GLN A 52 12.16 -7.97 -1.70
CA GLN A 52 12.40 -9.29 -1.12
C GLN A 52 11.33 -9.65 -0.09
N GLU A 53 10.97 -8.73 0.81
CA GLU A 53 9.90 -8.96 1.78
C GLU A 53 8.54 -9.17 1.10
N ILE A 54 8.27 -8.45 0.01
CA ILE A 54 7.07 -8.67 -0.81
C ILE A 54 7.11 -10.08 -1.42
N ALA A 55 8.24 -10.51 -1.99
CA ALA A 55 8.39 -11.86 -2.52
C ALA A 55 8.14 -12.94 -1.45
N THR A 56 8.73 -12.79 -0.27
CA THR A 56 8.52 -13.72 0.86
C THR A 56 7.06 -13.77 1.29
N LYS A 57 6.37 -12.62 1.39
CA LYS A 57 4.97 -12.56 1.85
C LYS A 57 3.95 -13.01 0.80
N THR A 58 4.26 -12.84 -0.49
CA THR A 58 3.39 -13.25 -1.59
C THR A 58 3.69 -14.67 -2.09
N GLY A 59 4.84 -15.24 -1.74
CA GLY A 59 5.33 -16.50 -2.30
C GLY A 59 5.76 -16.39 -3.77
N LEU A 60 5.76 -15.18 -4.34
CA LEU A 60 6.11 -14.96 -5.74
C LEU A 60 7.62 -14.86 -5.94
N PRO A 61 8.16 -15.30 -7.10
CA PRO A 61 9.55 -15.07 -7.45
C PRO A 61 9.89 -13.58 -7.50
N SER A 62 11.10 -13.20 -7.06
CA SER A 62 11.56 -11.81 -7.06
C SER A 62 11.44 -11.12 -8.42
N ARG A 63 11.66 -11.84 -9.53
CA ARG A 63 11.48 -11.32 -10.90
C ARG A 63 10.02 -10.96 -11.18
N THR A 64 9.09 -11.82 -10.76
CA THR A 64 7.65 -11.60 -10.90
C THR A 64 7.19 -10.43 -10.05
N VAL A 65 7.68 -10.32 -8.81
CA VAL A 65 7.41 -9.16 -7.94
C VAL A 65 7.93 -7.87 -8.56
N LYS A 66 9.15 -7.87 -9.11
CA LYS A 66 9.71 -6.70 -9.79
C LYS A 66 8.85 -6.26 -10.99
N ALA A 67 8.41 -7.22 -11.81
CA ALA A 67 7.52 -6.94 -12.94
C ALA A 67 6.15 -6.41 -12.50
N ALA A 68 5.54 -7.05 -11.50
CA ALA A 68 4.27 -6.61 -10.91
C ALA A 68 4.37 -5.19 -10.33
N VAL A 69 5.42 -4.89 -9.57
CA VAL A 69 5.64 -3.54 -9.02
C VAL A 69 5.84 -2.52 -10.14
N ALA A 70 6.56 -2.87 -11.21
CA ALA A 70 6.73 -1.98 -12.36
C ALA A 70 5.40 -1.71 -13.08
N ASP A 71 4.56 -2.73 -13.28
CA ASP A 71 3.22 -2.60 -13.86
C ASP A 71 2.30 -1.72 -13.00
N LEU A 72 2.31 -1.93 -11.68
CA LEU A 72 1.53 -1.10 -10.74
C LEU A 72 2.00 0.37 -10.71
N LEU A 73 3.31 0.62 -10.83
CA LEU A 73 3.88 1.97 -10.95
C LEU A 73 3.45 2.63 -12.26
N ALA A 74 3.55 1.91 -13.39
CA ALA A 74 3.17 2.41 -14.71
C ALA A 74 1.68 2.79 -14.78
N ARG A 75 0.83 2.08 -14.03
CA ARG A 75 -0.60 2.34 -13.91
C ARG A 75 -0.97 3.41 -12.87
N GLY A 76 0.01 3.95 -12.14
CA GLY A 76 -0.22 4.96 -11.09
C GLY A 76 -0.90 4.43 -9.82
N LEU A 77 -1.05 3.11 -9.67
CA LEU A 77 -1.71 2.49 -8.52
C LEU A 77 -0.85 2.53 -7.26
N ILE A 78 0.47 2.57 -7.44
CA ILE A 78 1.44 2.81 -6.39
C ILE A 78 2.40 3.91 -6.85
N SER A 79 3.04 4.57 -5.90
CA SER A 79 4.10 5.53 -6.16
C SER A 79 5.27 5.30 -5.21
N ARG A 80 6.47 5.66 -5.66
CA ARG A 80 7.69 5.64 -4.84
C ARG A 80 8.14 7.07 -4.60
N PRO A 81 7.80 7.68 -3.45
CA PRO A 81 8.41 8.94 -3.08
C PRO A 81 9.92 8.71 -2.93
N THR A 82 10.69 9.40 -3.77
CA THR A 82 12.17 9.44 -3.93
C THR A 82 13.05 8.84 -2.82
N ARG A 83 14.17 8.21 -3.23
CA ARG A 83 15.34 7.68 -2.47
C ARG A 83 15.08 6.80 -1.23
N CYS A 84 13.85 6.69 -0.73
CA CYS A 84 13.49 5.88 0.42
C CYS A 84 12.81 4.57 0.00
N ARG A 85 12.97 3.52 0.82
CA ARG A 85 12.28 2.20 0.69
C ARG A 85 10.78 2.28 1.03
N ARG A 86 10.10 3.34 0.57
CA ARG A 86 8.69 3.62 0.86
C ARG A 86 7.87 3.47 -0.41
N ILE A 87 6.76 2.74 -0.30
CA ILE A 87 5.78 2.56 -1.36
C ILE A 87 4.48 3.17 -0.87
N ALA A 88 4.02 4.23 -1.52
CA ALA A 88 2.71 4.80 -1.28
C ALA A 88 1.68 4.07 -2.18
N VAL A 89 0.52 3.74 -1.63
CA VAL A 89 -0.58 3.12 -2.36
C VAL A 89 -1.59 4.22 -2.69
N SER A 90 -1.71 4.58 -3.96
CA SER A 90 -2.52 5.74 -4.39
C SER A 90 -4.01 5.57 -4.10
N LEU A 91 -4.46 4.34 -3.94
CA LEU A 91 -5.86 3.99 -3.67
C LEU A 91 -6.26 4.23 -2.21
N VAL A 92 -5.32 4.17 -1.27
CA VAL A 92 -5.65 4.34 0.15
C VAL A 92 -5.54 5.82 0.48
N PRO A 93 -6.61 6.45 1.05
CA PRO A 93 -6.51 7.83 1.49
C PRO A 93 -5.35 7.92 2.47
N ARG A 94 -4.32 8.68 2.10
CA ARG A 94 -3.26 9.01 3.04
C ARG A 94 -3.96 9.76 4.17
N PRO A 95 -3.78 9.39 5.44
CA PRO A 95 -4.25 10.24 6.52
C PRO A 95 -3.68 11.61 6.22
N ALA A 96 -4.55 12.63 6.11
CA ALA A 96 -4.10 14.01 6.03
C ALA A 96 -3.03 14.13 7.10
N ALA A 97 -1.81 14.51 6.67
CA ALA A 97 -0.69 14.59 7.58
C ALA A 97 -1.19 15.25 8.86
N CYS A 98 -0.84 14.72 10.03
CA CYS A 98 -0.92 15.52 11.23
C CYS A 98 -0.29 16.86 10.87
N VAL A 99 -1.12 17.89 10.74
CA VAL A 99 -0.68 19.26 10.85
C VAL A 99 -0.13 19.27 12.26
N VAL A 100 1.18 19.07 12.39
CA VAL A 100 1.86 19.39 13.64
C VAL A 100 1.69 20.90 13.70
N PRO A 101 0.88 21.45 14.62
CA PRO A 101 0.90 22.89 14.80
C PRO A 101 2.35 23.24 15.11
N ALA A 102 2.92 24.16 14.34
CA ALA A 102 4.12 24.84 14.78
C ALA A 102 3.76 25.48 16.11
N GLU A 103 4.34 24.99 17.20
CA GLU A 103 4.33 25.70 18.47
C GLU A 103 5.13 27.01 18.24
N ASP A 104 4.42 28.14 18.33
CA ASP A 104 5.00 29.48 18.48
C ASP A 104 5.54 29.67 19.91
#